data_AF-A0A1F7V9V0-F1
#
_entry.id   AF-A0A1F7V9V0-F1
#
_cell.length_a   1.000
_cell.length_b   1.000
_cell.length_c   1.000
_cell.angle_alpha   90.00
_cell.angle_beta   90.00
_cell.angle_gamma   90.00
#
_symmetry.space_group_name_H-M   'P 1'
#
loop_
_entity.id
_entity.type
_entity.pdbx_description
1 polymer ?
#
loop_
_entity_poly.entity_id
_entity_poly.type
_entity_poly.pdbx_seq_one_letter_code
_entity_poly.pdbx_strand_id
1 'polypeptide(L)'
;MPPEILSDKKEVPWKQIIISVVVVVILGGGVWAAYAFRGVLFGLSGPSTATPTPTPVNDTPATPTTDQPPPQPAPLVLDSDGDGLLDEQEANLGTDSKNPDTDGDGLFDGEEVNSYHINALNSDTDADGYRDGDEVRAGYDPNGPGKLLNVPQ
;
A
#
# COMPACT_ATOMS: atom_id res chain seq x y z
N MET A 1 4.57 78.95 13.72
CA MET A 1 3.72 77.75 13.79
C MET A 1 4.27 76.76 12.77
N PRO A 2 4.89 75.64 13.20
CA PRO A 2 5.36 74.62 12.25
C PRO A 2 4.21 73.69 11.84
N PRO A 3 4.17 73.20 10.59
CA PRO A 3 3.17 72.23 10.16
C PRO A 3 3.47 70.83 10.70
N GLU A 4 2.42 70.22 11.24
CA GLU A 4 2.36 68.86 11.78
C GLU A 4 2.42 67.85 10.62
N ILE A 5 3.54 67.14 10.52
CA ILE A 5 3.75 66.07 9.53
C ILE A 5 3.01 64.82 10.03
N LEU A 6 1.78 64.64 9.54
CA LEU A 6 1.01 63.43 9.78
C LEU A 6 1.67 62.26 9.02
N SER A 7 2.38 61.41 9.77
CA SER A 7 2.96 60.15 9.30
C SER A 7 1.84 59.17 8.98
N ASP A 8 1.36 59.18 7.73
CA ASP A 8 0.46 58.16 7.20
C ASP A 8 1.21 56.82 7.09
N LYS A 9 1.15 56.04 8.17
CA LYS A 9 1.64 54.66 8.18
C LYS A 9 0.68 53.86 7.32
N LYS A 10 1.02 53.66 6.04
CA LYS A 10 0.34 52.71 5.17
C LYS A 10 0.38 51.33 5.83
N GLU A 11 -0.72 50.97 6.48
CA GLU A 11 -0.87 49.66 7.09
C GLU A 11 -0.79 48.64 5.98
N VAL A 12 0.28 47.85 5.98
CA VAL A 12 0.44 46.79 4.99
C VAL A 12 -0.66 45.79 5.28
N PRO A 13 -1.55 45.47 4.31
CA PRO A 13 -2.66 44.57 4.56
C PRO A 13 -2.09 43.18 4.79
N TRP A 14 -1.86 42.81 6.05
CA TRP A 14 -1.22 41.57 6.48
C TRP A 14 -1.88 40.33 5.85
N LYS A 15 -3.19 40.41 5.56
CA LYS A 15 -3.92 39.38 4.81
C LYS A 15 -3.34 39.14 3.40
N GLN A 16 -2.92 40.17 2.68
CA GLN A 16 -2.31 40.06 1.35
C GLN A 16 -0.87 39.53 1.41
N ILE A 17 -0.11 39.87 2.46
CA ILE A 17 1.23 39.33 2.68
C ILE A 17 1.16 37.82 2.94
N ILE A 18 0.24 37.39 3.81
CA ILE A 18 0.06 35.97 4.15
C ILE A 18 -0.35 35.17 2.90
N ILE A 19 -1.30 35.68 2.09
CA ILE A 19 -1.69 35.05 0.83
C ILE A 19 -0.50 34.95 -0.13
N SER A 20 0.32 35.99 -0.23
CA SER A 20 1.50 35.99 -1.11
C SER A 20 2.55 34.97 -0.65
N VAL A 21 2.79 34.83 0.65
CA VAL A 21 3.73 33.83 1.20
C VAL A 21 3.21 32.41 0.96
N VAL A 22 1.92 32.15 1.17
CA VAL A 22 1.32 30.84 0.92
C VAL A 22 1.40 30.47 -0.56
N VAL A 23 1.12 31.41 -1.48
CA VAL A 23 1.26 31.18 -2.93
C VAL A 23 2.71 30.91 -3.32
N VAL A 24 3.68 31.62 -2.76
CA VAL A 24 5.11 31.39 -3.02
C VAL A 24 5.58 30.03 -2.47
N VAL A 25 5.05 29.56 -1.33
CA VAL A 25 5.37 28.24 -0.78
C VAL A 25 4.73 27.12 -1.60
N ILE A 26 3.49 27.28 -2.07
CA ILE A 26 2.81 26.29 -2.92
C ILE A 26 3.47 26.21 -4.30
N LEU A 27 3.82 27.35 -4.91
CA LEU A 27 4.49 27.38 -6.21
C LEU A 27 5.98 27.04 -6.12
N GLY A 28 6.66 27.40 -5.02
CA GLY A 28 8.08 27.12 -4.80
C GLY A 28 8.36 25.71 -4.26
N GLY A 29 7.41 25.10 -3.55
CA GLY A 29 7.54 23.74 -2.99
C GLY A 29 7.69 22.66 -4.05
N GLY A 30 7.13 22.87 -5.25
CA GLY A 30 7.29 21.95 -6.39
C GLY A 30 8.71 21.87 -6.96
N VAL A 31 9.54 22.90 -6.77
CA VAL A 31 10.91 22.93 -7.31
C VAL A 31 11.91 22.23 -6.39
N TRP A 32 11.67 22.18 -5.07
CA TRP A 32 12.59 21.53 -4.12
C TRP A 32 12.50 20.00 -4.18
N ALA A 33 11.30 19.45 -4.39
CA ALA A 33 11.08 18.00 -4.52
C ALA A 33 11.74 17.39 -5.77
N ALA A 34 11.89 18.17 -6.85
CA ALA A 34 12.52 17.70 -8.10
C ALA A 34 14.05 17.54 -8.00
N TYR A 35 14.71 18.17 -7.02
CA TYR A 35 16.17 18.07 -6.84
C TYR A 35 16.60 17.00 -5.83
N ALA A 36 15.69 16.50 -4.97
CA ALA A 36 16.00 15.43 -4.01
C ALA A 36 15.94 14.02 -4.63
N PHE A 37 15.33 13.85 -5.81
CA PHE A 37 15.17 12.57 -6.51
C PHE A 37 16.10 12.40 -7.74
N ARG A 38 17.27 13.04 -7.73
CA ARG A 38 18.33 12.83 -8.75
C ARG A 38 19.64 12.29 -8.16
N GLY A 39 19.54 11.50 -7.09
CA GLY A 39 20.70 11.09 -6.26
C GLY A 39 21.05 9.60 -6.20
N VAL A 40 20.30 8.68 -6.82
CA VAL A 40 20.64 7.24 -6.80
C VAL A 40 20.34 6.59 -8.15
N LEU A 41 21.14 6.94 -9.17
CA LEU A 41 21.16 6.22 -10.44
C LEU A 41 22.62 6.06 -10.87
N PHE A 42 23.09 4.81 -10.74
CA PHE A 42 24.25 4.17 -11.37
C PHE A 42 25.63 4.35 -10.73
N GLY A 43 26.15 3.24 -10.20
CA GLY A 43 27.51 3.15 -9.67
C GLY A 43 28.05 1.73 -9.43
N LEU A 44 27.82 0.82 -10.40
CA LEU A 44 28.69 -0.30 -10.82
C LEU A 44 29.12 -1.46 -9.88
N SER A 45 29.20 -2.62 -10.55
CA SER A 45 30.13 -3.75 -10.37
C SER A 45 29.79 -4.90 -9.41
N GLY A 46 29.24 -5.97 -10.01
CA GLY A 46 29.50 -7.36 -9.61
C GLY A 46 28.75 -8.37 -10.49
N PRO A 47 29.38 -9.07 -11.44
CA PRO A 47 28.77 -10.24 -12.05
C PRO A 47 28.89 -11.41 -11.06
N SER A 48 27.83 -11.66 -10.29
CA SER A 48 27.79 -12.88 -9.46
C SER A 48 26.94 -13.94 -10.16
N THR A 49 27.48 -14.47 -11.25
CA THR A 49 27.17 -15.84 -11.69
C THR A 49 27.69 -16.78 -10.61
N ALA A 50 26.81 -17.22 -9.71
CA ALA A 50 27.05 -18.38 -8.89
C ALA A 50 25.93 -19.39 -9.14
N THR A 51 26.13 -20.17 -10.20
CA THR A 51 25.66 -21.56 -10.25
C THR A 51 26.25 -22.31 -9.05
N PRO A 52 25.43 -23.07 -8.31
CA PRO A 52 25.95 -24.31 -7.75
C PRO A 52 25.20 -25.49 -8.39
N THR A 53 25.78 -25.99 -9.48
CA THR A 53 25.74 -27.42 -9.80
C THR A 53 27.20 -27.80 -9.98
N PRO A 54 27.74 -28.65 -9.10
CA PRO A 54 27.90 -30.05 -9.49
C PRO A 54 27.59 -31.00 -8.32
N THR A 55 26.72 -32.01 -8.51
CA THR A 55 27.02 -33.44 -8.85
C THR A 55 26.64 -34.35 -7.67
N PRO A 56 26.58 -35.70 -7.81
CA PRO A 56 26.05 -36.55 -8.89
C PRO A 56 25.18 -37.72 -8.34
N VAL A 57 24.35 -38.34 -9.21
CA VAL A 57 23.75 -39.69 -9.15
C VAL A 57 23.38 -40.33 -7.79
N ASN A 58 22.09 -40.65 -7.66
CA ASN A 58 21.71 -42.02 -7.29
C ASN A 58 20.68 -42.52 -8.31
N ASP A 59 21.20 -43.10 -9.39
CA ASP A 59 20.42 -43.97 -10.26
C ASP A 59 20.08 -45.26 -9.52
N THR A 60 18.92 -45.82 -9.88
CA THR A 60 18.49 -47.22 -9.71
C THR A 60 17.87 -47.65 -8.36
N PRO A 61 16.98 -48.67 -8.36
CA PRO A 61 15.58 -48.48 -8.02
C PRO A 61 15.17 -49.42 -6.88
N ALA A 62 14.79 -48.87 -5.73
CA ALA A 62 14.12 -49.65 -4.72
C ALA A 62 12.62 -49.40 -4.84
N THR A 63 11.96 -50.24 -5.62
CA THR A 63 10.56 -50.60 -5.42
C THR A 63 10.36 -50.95 -3.94
N PRO A 64 9.41 -50.33 -3.21
CA PRO A 64 8.57 -51.09 -2.32
C PRO A 64 7.29 -51.37 -3.10
N THR A 65 7.13 -52.61 -3.56
CA THR A 65 5.79 -53.12 -3.79
C THR A 65 5.09 -53.07 -2.43
N THR A 66 4.23 -52.09 -2.24
CA THR A 66 3.17 -52.10 -1.23
C THR A 66 1.99 -51.39 -1.89
N ASP A 67 0.84 -52.05 -1.92
CA ASP A 67 -0.44 -51.63 -2.52
C ASP A 67 -0.98 -50.29 -1.95
N GLN A 68 -0.25 -49.20 -2.09
CA GLN A 68 -0.74 -47.86 -1.84
C GLN A 68 -0.91 -47.15 -3.17
N PRO A 69 -2.12 -46.61 -3.48
CA PRO A 69 -2.28 -45.62 -4.53
C PRO A 69 -1.20 -44.55 -4.39
N PRO A 70 -0.61 -44.06 -5.50
CA PRO A 70 0.43 -43.03 -5.45
C PRO A 70 -0.04 -41.89 -4.54
N PRO A 71 0.84 -41.30 -3.70
CA PRO A 71 0.46 -40.14 -2.91
C PRO A 71 -0.09 -39.11 -3.87
N GLN A 72 -1.39 -38.86 -3.77
CA GLN A 72 -2.07 -37.80 -4.50
C GLN A 72 -1.26 -36.53 -4.23
N PRO A 73 -0.86 -35.75 -5.26
CA PRO A 73 -0.21 -34.48 -5.01
C PRO A 73 -1.08 -33.71 -4.02
N ALA A 74 -0.47 -33.15 -2.97
CA ALA A 74 -1.18 -32.25 -2.07
C ALA A 74 -1.91 -31.21 -2.94
N PRO A 75 -3.18 -30.87 -2.64
CA PRO A 75 -3.86 -29.80 -3.36
C PRO A 75 -2.94 -28.57 -3.35
N LEU A 76 -2.67 -28.04 -4.54
CA LEU A 76 -1.93 -26.79 -4.66
C LEU A 76 -2.81 -25.73 -4.02
N VAL A 77 -2.39 -25.26 -2.85
CA VAL A 77 -2.97 -24.09 -2.20
C VAL A 77 -2.55 -22.90 -3.06
N LEU A 78 -3.50 -22.36 -3.83
CA LEU A 78 -3.27 -21.30 -4.81
C LEU A 78 -3.78 -19.97 -4.24
N ASP A 79 -2.93 -18.95 -4.37
CA ASP A 79 -3.18 -17.53 -4.09
C ASP A 79 -2.63 -16.82 -5.34
N SER A 80 -3.53 -16.54 -6.27
CA SER A 80 -3.21 -16.18 -7.65
C SER A 80 -2.75 -14.72 -7.80
N ASP A 81 -3.19 -13.82 -6.92
CA ASP A 81 -2.81 -12.40 -6.92
C ASP A 81 -1.91 -11.98 -5.75
N GLY A 82 -1.73 -12.84 -4.75
CA GLY A 82 -0.75 -12.67 -3.69
C GLY A 82 -1.19 -11.70 -2.59
N ASP A 83 -2.49 -11.53 -2.39
CA ASP A 83 -3.07 -10.61 -1.40
C ASP A 83 -3.21 -11.23 0.01
N GLY A 84 -3.02 -12.55 0.10
CA GLY A 84 -3.13 -13.33 1.34
C GLY A 84 -4.46 -14.07 1.52
N LEU A 85 -5.35 -14.06 0.53
CA LEU A 85 -6.49 -14.97 0.41
C LEU A 85 -6.19 -16.06 -0.62
N LEU A 86 -6.69 -17.26 -0.34
CA LEU A 86 -6.62 -18.36 -1.30
C LEU A 86 -7.73 -18.20 -2.35
N ASP A 87 -7.47 -18.63 -3.58
CA ASP A 87 -8.46 -18.59 -4.68
C ASP A 87 -9.79 -19.27 -4.29
N GLU A 88 -9.74 -20.30 -3.44
CA GLU A 88 -10.94 -20.96 -2.92
C GLU A 88 -11.70 -20.12 -1.88
N GLN A 89 -11.00 -19.33 -1.06
CA GLN A 89 -11.61 -18.41 -0.10
C GLN A 89 -12.25 -17.24 -0.83
N GLU A 90 -11.55 -16.69 -1.82
CA GLU A 90 -12.06 -15.62 -2.67
C GLU A 90 -13.30 -16.03 -3.44
N ALA A 91 -13.29 -17.23 -4.03
CA ALA A 91 -14.48 -17.77 -4.69
C ALA A 91 -15.69 -17.91 -3.75
N ASN A 92 -15.47 -18.11 -2.45
CA ASN A 92 -16.54 -18.16 -1.44
C ASN A 92 -16.99 -16.76 -0.99
N LEU A 93 -16.08 -15.79 -0.98
CA LEU A 93 -16.35 -14.40 -0.60
C LEU A 93 -16.95 -13.58 -1.76
N GLY A 94 -16.69 -14.00 -3.00
CA GLY A 94 -17.10 -13.30 -4.21
C GLY A 94 -16.07 -12.28 -4.71
N THR A 95 -14.85 -12.28 -4.16
CA THR A 95 -13.72 -11.46 -4.64
C THR A 95 -13.09 -12.06 -5.91
N ASP A 96 -12.27 -11.28 -6.61
CA ASP A 96 -11.62 -11.71 -7.85
C ASP A 96 -10.19 -12.20 -7.60
N SER A 97 -9.97 -13.51 -7.73
CA SER A 97 -8.66 -14.18 -7.56
C SER A 97 -7.53 -13.77 -8.48
N LYS A 98 -7.68 -12.69 -9.23
CA LYS A 98 -6.61 -12.10 -10.05
C LYS A 98 -6.44 -10.62 -9.76
N ASN A 99 -7.16 -10.10 -8.78
CA ASN A 99 -7.21 -8.71 -8.43
C ASN A 99 -7.16 -8.58 -6.90
N PRO A 100 -6.01 -8.16 -6.34
CA PRO A 100 -5.80 -8.14 -4.90
C PRO A 100 -6.63 -7.09 -4.15
N ASP A 101 -7.44 -6.28 -4.84
CA ASP A 101 -8.28 -5.17 -4.33
C ASP A 101 -9.54 -5.12 -5.19
N THR A 102 -10.54 -5.95 -4.86
CA THR A 102 -11.73 -6.20 -5.69
C THR A 102 -12.62 -4.96 -5.83
N ASP A 103 -12.76 -4.17 -4.78
CA ASP A 103 -13.61 -2.97 -4.78
C ASP A 103 -12.89 -1.67 -5.16
N GLY A 104 -11.55 -1.69 -5.23
CA GLY A 104 -10.72 -0.62 -5.76
C GLY A 104 -10.60 0.57 -4.80
N ASP A 105 -10.61 0.31 -3.50
CA ASP A 105 -10.53 1.33 -2.47
C ASP A 105 -9.09 1.59 -1.98
N GLY A 106 -8.17 0.67 -2.32
CA GLY A 106 -6.76 0.74 -1.99
C GLY A 106 -6.35 -0.01 -0.70
N LEU A 107 -7.22 -0.88 -0.18
CA LEU A 107 -6.94 -1.93 0.80
C LEU A 107 -7.04 -3.29 0.09
N PHE A 108 -6.19 -4.26 0.44
CA PHE A 108 -6.26 -5.57 -0.20
C PHE A 108 -7.37 -6.43 0.40
N ASP A 109 -8.02 -7.27 -0.42
CA ASP A 109 -9.15 -8.11 0.02
C ASP A 109 -8.72 -8.98 1.22
N GLY A 110 -7.49 -9.51 1.17
CA GLY A 110 -6.90 -10.28 2.26
C GLY A 110 -6.60 -9.48 3.51
N GLU A 111 -6.26 -8.20 3.40
CA GLU A 111 -6.15 -7.31 4.57
C GLU A 111 -7.52 -7.06 5.19
N GLU A 112 -8.52 -6.75 4.36
CA GLU A 112 -9.89 -6.52 4.79
C GLU A 112 -10.48 -7.71 5.55
N VAL A 113 -10.33 -8.91 5.01
CA VAL A 113 -10.93 -10.12 5.58
C VAL A 113 -10.17 -10.62 6.79
N ASN A 114 -8.84 -10.72 6.71
CA ASN A 114 -8.04 -11.34 7.78
C ASN A 114 -7.76 -10.38 8.94
N SER A 115 -7.64 -9.08 8.65
CA SER A 115 -7.14 -8.09 9.61
C SER A 115 -8.28 -7.24 10.16
N TYR A 116 -9.09 -6.66 9.28
CA TYR A 116 -10.17 -5.73 9.66
C TYR A 116 -11.52 -6.41 9.84
N HIS A 117 -11.69 -7.62 9.31
CA HIS A 117 -12.93 -8.39 9.31
C HIS A 117 -14.11 -7.61 8.70
N ILE A 118 -13.81 -6.87 7.64
CA ILE A 118 -14.77 -6.08 6.86
C ILE A 118 -15.05 -6.76 5.50
N ASN A 119 -15.84 -6.10 4.64
CA ASN A 119 -16.31 -6.69 3.39
C ASN A 119 -15.51 -6.18 2.19
N ALA A 120 -14.64 -7.04 1.65
CA ALA A 120 -13.80 -6.78 0.45
C ALA A 120 -14.53 -6.50 -0.87
N LEU A 121 -15.85 -6.36 -0.83
CA LEU A 121 -16.69 -5.97 -1.97
C LEU A 121 -17.32 -4.58 -1.78
N ASN A 122 -16.98 -3.89 -0.70
CA ASN A 122 -17.60 -2.64 -0.32
C ASN A 122 -16.56 -1.61 0.13
N SER A 123 -16.24 -0.68 -0.78
CA SER A 123 -15.18 0.32 -0.62
C SER A 123 -15.38 1.35 0.50
N ASP A 124 -16.44 1.26 1.29
CA ASP A 124 -16.85 2.17 2.38
C ASP A 124 -17.76 1.36 3.31
N THR A 125 -17.15 0.61 4.23
CA THR A 125 -17.83 -0.40 5.06
C THR A 125 -18.83 0.22 6.02
N ASP A 126 -18.52 1.35 6.63
CA ASP A 126 -19.39 2.02 7.61
C ASP A 126 -20.33 3.08 6.99
N ALA A 127 -20.18 3.35 5.68
CA ALA A 127 -20.97 4.26 4.87
C ALA A 127 -20.90 5.73 5.35
N ASP A 128 -19.77 6.16 5.90
CA ASP A 128 -19.55 7.54 6.34
C ASP A 128 -19.03 8.48 5.24
N GLY A 129 -18.65 7.90 4.08
CA GLY A 129 -18.18 8.61 2.90
C GLY A 129 -16.66 8.65 2.73
N TYR A 130 -15.90 7.98 3.60
CA TYR A 130 -14.48 7.67 3.40
C TYR A 130 -14.31 6.22 2.94
N ARG A 131 -13.20 5.95 2.25
CA ARG A 131 -12.89 4.59 1.79
C ARG A 131 -12.12 3.84 2.86
N ASP A 132 -12.36 2.54 3.02
CA ASP A 132 -11.72 1.73 4.06
C ASP A 132 -10.19 1.82 3.95
N GLY A 133 -9.64 1.73 2.74
CA GLY A 133 -8.22 1.89 2.46
C GLY A 133 -7.66 3.29 2.76
N ASP A 134 -8.45 4.36 2.60
CA ASP A 134 -8.03 5.71 2.98
C ASP A 134 -8.06 5.92 4.49
N GLU A 135 -9.04 5.33 5.18
CA GLU A 135 -9.18 5.36 6.62
C GLU A 135 -8.04 4.61 7.31
N VAL A 136 -7.77 3.37 6.89
CA VAL A 136 -6.67 2.55 7.40
C VAL A 136 -5.34 3.27 7.25
N ARG A 137 -5.07 3.87 6.08
CA ARG A 137 -3.86 4.63 5.80
C ARG A 137 -3.72 5.88 6.68
N ALA A 138 -4.85 6.49 7.05
CA ALA A 138 -4.90 7.63 7.96
C ALA A 138 -4.97 7.23 9.45
N GLY A 139 -5.08 5.93 9.75
CA GLY A 139 -5.17 5.38 11.11
C GLY A 139 -6.56 5.51 11.74
N TYR A 140 -7.61 5.48 10.91
CA TYR A 140 -9.02 5.46 11.28
C TYR A 140 -9.62 4.07 11.11
N ASP A 141 -10.66 3.76 11.88
CA ASP A 141 -11.33 2.46 11.90
C ASP A 141 -12.28 2.35 10.69
N PRO A 142 -12.04 1.42 9.74
CA PRO A 142 -12.88 1.31 8.54
C PRO A 142 -14.29 0.78 8.81
N ASN A 143 -14.57 0.30 10.02
CA ASN A 143 -15.87 -0.26 10.39
C ASN A 143 -16.63 0.64 11.38
N GLY A 144 -16.19 1.88 11.57
CA GLY A 144 -16.91 2.80 12.43
C GLY A 144 -16.14 4.06 12.84
N PRO A 145 -16.79 4.90 13.66
CA PRO A 145 -16.21 6.19 14.02
C PRO A 145 -15.01 6.03 14.96
N GLY A 146 -13.86 6.56 14.56
CA GLY A 146 -12.72 6.76 15.46
C GLY A 146 -11.37 6.41 14.86
N LYS A 147 -10.35 6.38 15.72
CA LYS A 147 -9.01 5.91 15.34
C LYS A 147 -8.96 4.39 15.47
N LEU A 148 -8.18 3.72 14.61
CA LEU A 148 -7.77 2.34 14.81
C LEU A 148 -7.01 2.23 16.13
N LEU A 149 -7.70 1.81 17.19
CA LEU A 149 -7.09 1.64 18.51
C LEU A 149 -6.18 0.39 18.57
N ASN A 150 -6.37 -0.53 17.63
CA ASN A 150 -5.64 -1.78 17.51
C ASN A 150 -5.34 -2.03 16.03
N VAL A 151 -4.09 -1.83 15.61
CA VAL A 151 -3.65 -2.28 14.29
C VAL A 151 -3.40 -3.79 14.36
N PRO A 152 -4.13 -4.63 13.60
CA PRO A 152 -3.82 -6.05 13.48
C PRO A 152 -2.33 -6.23 13.13
N GLN A 153 -1.63 -7.10 13.85
CA GLN A 153 -0.17 -7.29 13.76
C GLN A 153 0.20 -8.33 12.71
#